data_AF-S4NYP6-F1
#
_entry.id   AF-S4NYP6-F1
#
_cell.length_a   1.000
_cell.length_b   1.000
_cell.length_c   1.000
_cell.angle_alpha   90.00
_cell.angle_beta   90.00
_cell.angle_gamma   90.00
#
_symmetry.space_group_name_H-M   'P 1'
#
loop_
_entity.id
_entity.type
_entity.pdbx_description
1 polymer ?
#
loop_
_entity_poly.entity_id
_entity_poly.type
_entity_poly.pdbx_seq_one_letter_code
_entity_poly.pdbx_strand_id
1 'polypeptide(L)' 'MVFDVIQRMEDTEPFSEELLAAMKRLWSDAGVQECFGRSNEYQLNDSAKYFLDDLDRLGARDYQPTEQDI' A
#
# COMPACT_ATOMS: atom_id res chain seq x y z
N MET A 1 13.19 12.16 26.75
CA MET A 1 11.81 12.50 26.37
C MET A 1 11.80 12.79 24.88
N VAL A 2 10.93 12.10 24.16
CA VAL A 2 10.50 12.28 22.75
C VAL A 2 11.48 12.06 21.59
N PHE A 3 12.80 12.15 21.75
CA PHE A 3 13.72 12.01 20.61
C PHE A 3 14.07 10.58 20.17
N ASP A 4 13.99 9.58 21.07
CA ASP A 4 14.23 8.16 20.71
C ASP A 4 13.10 7.57 19.85
N VAL A 5 11.90 8.15 19.89
CA VAL A 5 10.76 7.68 19.09
C VAL A 5 10.89 8.14 17.63
N ILE A 6 11.58 9.26 17.38
CA ILE A 6 11.88 9.79 16.03
C ILE A 6 13.05 9.03 15.37
N GLN A 7 13.69 8.09 16.09
CA GLN A 7 14.82 7.31 15.56
C GLN A 7 14.42 5.91 15.05
N ARG A 8 13.17 5.47 15.29
CA ARG A 8 12.64 4.28 14.63
C ARG A 8 12.16 4.70 13.25
N MET A 9 13.09 4.67 12.30
CA MET A 9 12.82 4.55 10.87
C MET A 9 12.08 3.23 10.57
N GLU A 10 10.99 2.93 11.28
CA GLU A 10 10.17 1.73 11.08
C GLU A 10 9.22 1.92 9.88
N ASP A 11 8.93 3.16 9.49
CA ASP A 11 8.18 3.49 8.27
C ASP A 11 9.03 3.42 6.98
N THR A 12 10.29 2.98 7.06
CA THR A 12 11.20 2.84 5.92
C THR A 12 11.66 1.40 5.69
N GLU A 13 11.06 0.44 6.38
CA GLU A 13 11.29 -0.96 6.05
C GLU A 13 10.55 -1.28 4.75
N PRO A 14 11.27 -1.70 3.69
CA PRO A 14 10.62 -2.10 2.45
C PRO A 14 9.62 -3.21 2.76
N PHE A 15 8.43 -3.14 2.17
CA PHE A 15 7.42 -4.17 2.36
C PHE A 15 8.05 -5.54 2.14
N SER A 16 7.96 -6.42 3.13
CA SER A 16 8.43 -7.80 2.99
C SER A 16 7.80 -8.44 1.76
N GLU A 17 8.56 -9.23 1.01
CA GLU A 17 8.07 -9.91 -0.20
C GLU A 17 6.80 -10.74 0.08
N GLU A 18 6.72 -11.35 1.27
CA GLU A 18 5.54 -12.08 1.74
C GLU A 18 4.32 -11.17 1.93
N LEU A 19 4.51 -9.96 2.46
CA LEU A 19 3.44 -8.99 2.68
C LEU A 19 2.92 -8.46 1.32
N LEU A 20 3.83 -8.12 0.41
CA LEU A 20 3.48 -7.74 -0.97
C LEU A 20 2.71 -8.84 -1.68
N ALA A 21 3.18 -10.08 -1.60
CA ALA A 21 2.52 -11.22 -2.21
C ALA A 21 1.12 -11.45 -1.61
N ALA A 22 0.98 -11.33 -0.29
CA ALA A 22 -0.30 -11.43 0.39
C ALA A 22 -1.27 -10.31 -0.02
N MET A 23 -0.79 -9.06 -0.07
CA MET A 23 -1.59 -7.89 -0.50
C MET A 23 -2.05 -8.02 -1.94
N LYS A 24 -1.17 -8.40 -2.87
CA LYS A 24 -1.56 -8.64 -4.27
C LYS A 24 -2.56 -9.77 -4.40
N ARG A 25 -2.36 -10.86 -3.67
CA ARG A 25 -3.28 -12.00 -3.69
C ARG A 25 -4.65 -11.59 -3.15
N LEU A 26 -4.69 -10.78 -2.10
CA LEU A 26 -5.90 -10.21 -1.54
C LEU A 26 -6.56 -9.25 -2.53
N TRP A 27 -5.80 -8.35 -3.15
CA TRP A 27 -6.31 -7.41 -4.15
C TRP A 27 -6.85 -8.10 -5.40
N SER A 28 -6.20 -9.19 -5.83
CA SER A 28 -6.63 -10.01 -6.97
C SER A 28 -7.88 -10.86 -6.66
N ASP A 29 -8.27 -10.98 -5.40
CA ASP A 29 -9.45 -11.75 -5.00
C ASP A 29 -10.74 -11.06 -5.44
N ALA A 30 -11.66 -11.85 -6.01
CA ALA A 30 -12.93 -11.33 -6.52
C ALA A 30 -13.81 -10.72 -5.42
N GLY A 31 -13.77 -11.25 -4.19
CA GLY A 31 -14.53 -10.70 -3.06
C GLY A 31 -13.99 -9.34 -2.63
N VAL A 32 -12.67 -9.14 -2.71
CA VAL A 32 -12.04 -7.85 -2.40
C VAL A 32 -12.33 -6.81 -3.49
N GLN A 33 -12.29 -7.22 -4.76
CA GLN A 33 -12.69 -6.35 -5.87
C GLN A 33 -14.18 -5.97 -5.79
N GLU A 34 -15.06 -6.90 -5.39
CA GLU A 34 -16.48 -6.61 -5.19
C GLU A 34 -16.71 -5.64 -4.03
N CYS A 35 -16.03 -5.84 -2.90
CA CYS A 35 -16.03 -4.89 -1.79
C CYS A 35 -15.51 -3.53 -2.23
N PHE A 36 -14.40 -3.48 -2.98
CA PHE A 36 -13.85 -2.24 -3.53
C PHE A 36 -14.85 -1.53 -4.46
N GLY A 37 -15.65 -2.25 -5.23
CA GLY A 37 -16.75 -1.68 -6.03
C GLY A 37 -17.84 -1.01 -5.16
N ARG A 38 -17.99 -1.46 -3.92
CA ARG A 38 -18.86 -0.89 -2.89
C ARG A 38 -18.13 0.10 -1.97
N SER A 39 -16.94 0.56 -2.38
CA SER A 39 -16.16 1.55 -1.62
C SER A 39 -16.89 2.86 -1.37
N ASN A 40 -17.98 3.15 -2.08
CA ASN A 40 -18.85 4.28 -1.79
C ASN A 40 -19.66 4.14 -0.48
N GLU A 41 -19.74 2.94 0.11
CA GLU A 41 -20.41 2.68 1.39
C GLU A 41 -19.52 2.96 2.61
N TYR A 42 -18.22 3.18 2.40
CA TYR A 42 -17.24 3.43 3.46
C TYR A 42 -16.19 4.46 3.03
N GLN A 43 -15.35 4.91 3.96
CA GLN A 43 -14.29 5.88 3.65
C GLN A 43 -13.10 5.14 3.04
N LEU A 44 -13.08 5.03 1.72
CA LEU A 44 -11.92 4.54 0.98
C LEU A 44 -11.34 5.67 0.13
N ASN A 45 -10.02 5.80 0.13
CA ASN A 45 -9.34 6.77 -0.71
C ASN A 45 -9.47 6.39 -2.18
N ASP A 46 -9.78 7.36 -3.04
CA ASP A 46 -9.81 7.15 -4.50
C ASP A 46 -8.44 6.65 -5.03
N SER A 47 -7.35 7.10 -4.40
CA SER A 47 -5.98 6.69 -4.70
C SER A 47 -5.66 5.25 -4.28
N ALA A 48 -6.52 4.58 -3.48
CA ALA A 48 -6.27 3.21 -3.03
C ALA A 48 -6.15 2.25 -4.21
N LYS A 49 -6.97 2.41 -5.26
CA LYS A 49 -6.86 1.61 -6.48
C LYS A 49 -5.47 1.75 -7.10
N TYR A 50 -5.01 2.98 -7.25
CA TYR A 50 -3.75 3.31 -7.90
C TYR A 50 -2.55 2.68 -7.16
N PHE A 51 -2.50 2.80 -5.83
CA PHE A 51 -1.45 2.16 -5.03
C PHE A 51 -1.53 0.63 -5.01
N LEU A 52 -2.75 0.06 -5.01
CA LEU A 52 -2.95 -1.39 -4.96
C LEU A 52 -2.69 -2.07 -6.32
N ASP A 53 -2.95 -1.39 -7.44
CA ASP A 53 -2.57 -1.86 -8.79
C ASP A 53 -1.04 -1.87 -8.95
N ASP A 54 -0.36 -0.85 -8.42
CA ASP A 54 1.09 -0.66 -8.52
C ASP A 54 1.87 -1.14 -7.28
N LEU A 55 1.36 -2.15 -6.55
CA LEU A 55 2.03 -2.70 -5.36
C LEU A 55 3.46 -3.19 -5.64
N ASP A 56 3.71 -3.74 -6.84
CA ASP A 56 5.05 -4.12 -7.30
C ASP A 56 6.05 -2.96 -7.21
N ARG A 57 5.60 -1.77 -7.63
CA ARG A 57 6.40 -0.56 -7.64
C ARG A 57 6.67 -0.09 -6.22
N LEU A 58 5.63 -0.04 -5.36
CA LEU A 58 5.78 0.34 -3.94
C LEU A 58 6.67 -0.64 -3.16
N GLY A 59 6.64 -1.91 -3.53
CA GLY A 59 7.44 -2.96 -2.92
C GLY A 59 8.89 -3.01 -3.35
N ALA A 60 9.27 -2.25 -4.38
CA ALA A 60 10.62 -2.25 -4.90
C ALA A 60 11.58 -1.58 -3.90
N ARG A 61 12.76 -2.17 -3.70
CA ARG A 61 13.82 -1.58 -2.86
C ARG A 61 14.32 -0.23 -3.38
N ASP A 62 14.16 0.00 -4.68
CA ASP A 62 14.49 1.26 -5.38
C ASP A 62 13.22 2.07 -5.71
N TYR A 63 12.14 1.88 -4.95
CA TYR A 63 10.93 2.67 -5.15
C TYR A 63 11.24 4.17 -5.07
N GLN A 64 10.96 4.87 -6.17
CA GLN A 64 10.94 6.33 -6.21
C GLN A 64 9.50 6.78 -6.42
N PRO A 65 8.96 7.61 -5.50
CA PRO A 65 7.66 8.21 -5.71
C PRO A 65 7.71 9.09 -6.97
N THR A 66 6.74 8.88 -7.83
CA THR A 66 6.47 9.67 -9.02
C THR A 66 5.59 10.86 -8.66
N GLU A 67 5.47 11.84 -9.56
CA GLU A 67 4.59 13.00 -9.35
C GLU A 67 3.11 12.62 -9.13
N GLN A 68 2.69 11.42 -9.53
CA GLN A 68 1.35 10.90 -9.28
C GLN A 68 1.17 10.31 -7.87
N ASP A 69 2.27 10.02 -7.17
CA ASP A 69 2.25 9.53 -5.80
C ASP A 69 2.26 10.68 -4.76
N ILE A 70 2.42 11.94 -5.20
CA ILE A 70 2.61 13.14 -4.38
C ILE A 70 1.33 13.97 -4.27
#